data_AF-A8Q3F4-F1
#
_entry.id   AF-A8Q3F4-F1
#
_cell.length_a   1.000
_cell.length_b   1.000
_cell.length_c   1.000
_cell.angle_alpha   90.00
_cell.angle_beta   90.00
_cell.angle_gamma   90.00
#
_symmetry.space_group_name_H-M   'P 1'
#
loop_
_entity.id
_entity.type
_entity.pdbx_description
1 polymer ?
#
loop_
_entity_poly.entity_id
_entity_poly.type
_entity_poly.pdbx_seq_one_letter_code
_entity_poly.pdbx_strand_id
1 'polypeptide(L)'
;MQYDYLGNRHTLDLTHVQYSLDDPWGPYWAIVTLSPVLILAVYIAAFLQRRETIYVNVFLGQVLCEAVNSRLKKHIQQPRPTNILGTGYGMPSSHAQFCGFFCAFWGIHILAHWPKHRARLARGLYLRQFEQFLSLVFIILLTVLTCYSRHRLMYHSPAQIHVGLSTGLAIGALYYMLTEYLLRTSSILTRCRVAFYRSLPSRLLRLRDDWIVWPQGPAEETYTCWLHSLNKPVTKDHAVDASHPAHLRMLLLALQEADHCDSVPTAFSVGCVIAVNGTELCRELPEVDEPMEPLLLTTGYSRELPGNTHAEECAMEKIARHCARTPHVYNIAEARQREPLELVLYTTMEPCSERLSGNLPCAQRIQAFNQKAPMTSAFWLAKIAQDANGAVLRTDLDTTLRPLRISLVIQGVREPDDFVKCQSSRILRSAGIDVLSASPDGSPSALGLTCPNLSSIPIRVMANNPKAWLEDACLRMARKGHAASDDSSPAT
;
A
#
# COMPACT_ATOMS: atom_id res chain seq x y z
N MET A 1 48.94 -50.22 -7.92
CA MET A 1 48.48 -49.07 -8.74
C MET A 1 47.62 -48.05 -8.00
N GLN A 2 47.05 -48.32 -6.82
CA GLN A 2 46.18 -47.34 -6.12
C GLN A 2 46.92 -46.46 -5.08
N TYR A 3 48.21 -46.73 -4.83
CA TYR A 3 49.03 -46.02 -3.83
C TYR A 3 49.84 -44.84 -4.40
N ASP A 4 50.10 -44.79 -5.71
CA ASP A 4 50.88 -43.69 -6.34
C ASP A 4 50.06 -42.39 -6.54
N TYR A 5 48.72 -42.48 -6.57
CA TYR A 5 47.81 -41.31 -6.69
C TYR A 5 47.77 -40.40 -5.44
N LEU A 6 48.49 -40.76 -4.37
CA LEU A 6 48.43 -40.09 -3.08
C LEU A 6 49.63 -39.17 -2.80
N GLY A 7 50.68 -39.21 -3.62
CA GLY A 7 51.95 -38.51 -3.37
C GLY A 7 51.97 -37.04 -3.80
N ASN A 8 51.23 -36.66 -4.84
CA ASN A 8 51.30 -35.33 -5.45
C ASN A 8 49.99 -34.53 -5.23
N ARG A 9 49.82 -34.01 -4.01
CA ARG A 9 48.63 -33.24 -3.62
C ARG A 9 48.98 -31.79 -3.38
N HIS A 10 48.17 -30.90 -3.93
CA HIS A 10 48.26 -29.46 -3.71
C HIS A 10 47.13 -28.99 -2.82
N THR A 11 47.41 -27.98 -2.00
CA THR A 11 46.42 -27.28 -1.18
C THR A 11 45.96 -26.02 -1.90
N LEU A 12 44.66 -25.73 -1.84
CA LEU A 12 44.18 -24.39 -2.13
C LEU A 12 44.56 -23.48 -0.93
N ASP A 13 45.58 -22.64 -1.11
CA ASP A 13 46.28 -21.93 -0.02
C ASP A 13 45.36 -21.18 0.96
N LEU A 14 44.25 -20.62 0.49
CA LEU A 14 43.33 -19.85 1.34
C LEU A 14 42.45 -20.72 2.26
N THR A 15 42.23 -21.99 1.91
CA THR A 15 41.21 -22.85 2.57
C THR A 15 41.69 -24.26 2.91
N HIS A 16 42.95 -24.57 2.59
CA HIS A 16 43.62 -25.85 2.81
C HIS A 16 42.87 -27.07 2.24
N VAL A 17 42.01 -26.88 1.24
CA VAL A 17 41.39 -28.01 0.50
C VAL A 17 42.46 -28.68 -0.36
N GLN A 18 42.62 -29.99 -0.20
CA GLN A 18 43.63 -30.79 -0.90
C GLN A 18 43.01 -31.51 -2.09
N TYR A 19 43.71 -31.49 -3.22
CA TYR A 19 43.37 -32.23 -4.43
C TYR A 19 44.63 -32.83 -5.06
N SER A 20 44.47 -33.90 -5.86
CA SER A 20 45.58 -34.51 -6.61
C SER A 20 45.85 -33.72 -7.90
N LEU A 21 47.12 -33.50 -8.23
CA LEU A 21 47.52 -32.92 -9.51
C LEU A 21 47.24 -33.83 -10.70
N ASP A 22 47.10 -35.13 -10.45
CA ASP A 22 46.79 -36.11 -11.49
C ASP A 22 45.32 -36.05 -11.93
N ASP A 23 44.46 -35.34 -11.17
CA ASP A 23 43.08 -35.03 -11.57
C ASP A 23 43.01 -33.61 -12.17
N PRO A 24 42.90 -33.46 -13.50
CA PRO A 24 42.84 -32.14 -14.15
C PRO A 24 41.62 -31.32 -13.69
N TRP A 25 40.57 -31.97 -13.17
CA TRP A 25 39.39 -31.32 -12.64
C TRP A 25 39.48 -31.05 -11.12
N GLY A 26 40.53 -31.52 -10.45
CA GLY A 26 40.75 -31.40 -9.01
C GLY A 26 40.61 -29.96 -8.46
N PRO A 27 41.25 -28.94 -9.08
CA PRO A 27 41.10 -27.55 -8.65
C PRO A 27 39.65 -27.05 -8.68
N TYR A 28 38.87 -27.42 -9.71
CA TYR A 28 37.48 -27.01 -9.83
C TYR A 28 36.61 -27.62 -8.73
N TRP A 29 36.81 -28.91 -8.44
CA TRP A 29 36.13 -29.57 -7.33
C TRP A 29 36.54 -29.00 -5.96
N ALA A 30 37.80 -28.58 -5.81
CA ALA A 30 38.28 -27.89 -4.62
C ALA A 30 37.57 -26.55 -4.41
N ILE A 31 37.27 -25.80 -5.47
CA ILE A 31 36.46 -24.58 -5.40
C ILE A 31 35.00 -24.89 -5.06
N VAL A 32 34.40 -25.89 -5.72
CA VAL A 32 33.00 -26.31 -5.47
C VAL A 32 32.80 -26.79 -4.03
N THR A 33 33.80 -27.40 -3.39
CA THR A 33 33.63 -27.80 -1.97
C THR A 33 33.61 -26.61 -1.01
N LEU A 34 33.95 -25.39 -1.43
CA LEU A 34 33.90 -24.18 -0.59
C LEU A 34 32.51 -23.55 -0.51
N SER A 35 31.54 -24.05 -1.28
CA SER A 35 30.18 -23.51 -1.30
C SER A 35 29.56 -23.31 0.10
N PRO A 36 29.71 -24.21 1.10
CA PRO A 36 29.17 -23.96 2.44
C PRO A 36 29.68 -22.68 3.12
N VAL A 37 30.99 -22.40 3.02
CA VAL A 37 31.60 -21.20 3.61
C VAL A 37 31.13 -19.95 2.86
N LEU A 38 31.05 -20.03 1.53
CA LEU A 38 30.54 -18.93 0.71
C LEU A 38 29.05 -18.63 1.01
N ILE A 39 28.23 -19.66 1.22
CA ILE A 39 26.83 -19.51 1.61
C ILE A 39 26.70 -18.79 2.95
N LEU A 40 27.53 -19.14 3.94
CA LEU A 40 27.55 -18.46 5.24
C LEU A 40 27.90 -16.97 5.09
N ALA A 41 28.89 -16.64 4.25
CA ALA A 41 29.23 -15.26 3.95
C ALA A 41 28.07 -14.51 3.28
N VAL A 42 27.37 -15.16 2.34
CA VAL A 42 26.18 -14.60 1.68
C VAL A 42 25.05 -14.34 2.67
N TYR A 43 24.82 -15.21 3.66
CA TYR A 43 23.80 -14.97 4.69
C TYR A 43 24.09 -13.72 5.52
N ILE A 44 25.35 -13.54 5.94
CA ILE A 44 25.78 -12.37 6.71
C ILE A 44 25.61 -11.10 5.85
N ALA A 45 26.10 -11.13 4.61
CA ALA A 45 25.96 -9.99 3.70
C ALA A 45 24.49 -9.64 3.43
N ALA A 46 23.64 -10.64 3.15
CA ALA A 46 22.22 -10.45 2.91
C ALA A 46 21.50 -9.90 4.14
N PHE A 47 21.84 -10.38 5.35
CA PHE A 47 21.32 -9.83 6.60
C PHE A 47 21.75 -8.38 6.82
N LEU A 48 23.03 -8.05 6.61
CA LEU A 48 23.52 -6.68 6.82
C LEU A 48 22.88 -5.67 5.85
N GLN A 49 22.66 -6.08 4.60
CA GLN A 49 22.06 -5.24 3.58
C GLN A 49 20.54 -5.12 3.73
N ARG A 50 19.85 -6.25 3.95
CA ARG A 50 18.37 -6.29 3.93
C ARG A 50 17.74 -6.23 5.31
N ARG A 51 18.48 -6.55 6.37
CA ARG A 51 17.98 -6.66 7.77
C ARG A 51 16.81 -7.63 7.93
N GLU A 52 16.68 -8.58 7.00
CA GLU A 52 15.70 -9.67 7.06
C GLU A 52 16.13 -10.72 8.07
N THR A 53 15.29 -10.97 9.07
CA THR A 53 15.59 -11.94 10.13
C THR A 53 15.63 -13.40 9.64
N ILE A 54 15.07 -13.71 8.46
CA ILE A 54 15.13 -15.06 7.88
C ILE A 54 16.58 -15.54 7.67
N TYR A 55 17.51 -14.62 7.35
CA TYR A 55 18.93 -14.96 7.20
C TYR A 55 19.60 -15.28 8.54
N VAL A 56 19.16 -14.66 9.63
CA VAL A 56 19.59 -15.01 10.99
C VAL A 56 18.98 -16.36 11.38
N ASN A 57 17.71 -16.58 11.09
CA ASN A 57 17.01 -17.83 11.40
C ASN A 57 17.67 -19.04 10.70
N VAL A 58 17.93 -18.95 9.39
CA VAL A 58 18.59 -20.03 8.64
C VAL A 58 20.03 -20.25 9.11
N PHE A 59 20.74 -19.19 9.52
CA PHE A 59 22.08 -19.30 10.09
C PHE A 59 22.07 -20.07 11.42
N LEU A 60 21.14 -19.76 12.32
CA LEU A 60 20.98 -20.50 13.58
C LEU A 60 20.63 -21.98 13.32
N GLY A 61 19.77 -22.25 12.33
CA GLY A 61 19.47 -23.60 11.89
C GLY A 61 20.69 -24.35 11.35
N GLN A 62 21.59 -23.69 10.60
CA GLN A 62 22.85 -24.29 10.15
C GLN A 62 23.81 -24.58 11.30
N VAL A 63 23.91 -23.70 12.30
CA VAL A 63 24.71 -23.94 13.51
C VAL A 63 24.19 -25.17 14.27
N LEU A 64 22.86 -25.28 14.43
CA LEU A 64 22.23 -26.45 15.01
C LEU A 64 22.53 -27.72 14.19
N CYS A 65 22.44 -27.62 12.86
CA CYS A 65 22.73 -28.74 11.96
C CYS A 65 24.17 -29.23 12.11
N GLU A 66 25.16 -28.32 12.20
CA GLU A 66 26.57 -28.67 12.42
C GLU A 66 26.80 -29.27 13.82
N ALA A 67 26.11 -28.76 14.85
CA ALA A 67 26.16 -29.35 16.19
C ALA A 67 25.65 -30.81 16.20
N VAL A 68 24.55 -31.08 15.48
CA VAL A 68 24.03 -32.44 15.30
C VAL A 68 25.02 -33.30 14.52
N ASN A 69 25.62 -32.79 13.43
CA ASN A 69 26.66 -33.51 12.68
C ASN A 69 27.83 -33.93 13.59
N SER A 70 28.33 -32.97 14.38
CA SER A 70 29.43 -33.19 15.32
C SER A 70 29.10 -34.23 16.39
N ARG A 71 27.85 -34.23 16.89
CA ARG A 71 27.36 -35.24 17.84
C ARG A 71 27.28 -36.61 17.19
N LEU A 72 26.70 -36.71 15.99
CA LEU A 72 26.57 -37.96 15.24
C LEU A 72 27.93 -38.56 14.89
N LYS A 73 28.90 -37.75 14.47
CA LYS A 73 30.28 -38.20 14.21
C LYS A 73 30.92 -38.87 15.41
N LYS A 74 30.72 -38.30 16.61
CA LYS A 74 31.24 -38.87 17.87
C LYS A 74 30.57 -40.19 18.26
N HIS A 75 29.31 -40.40 17.85
CA HIS A 75 28.58 -41.63 18.13
C HIS A 75 28.85 -42.73 17.09
N ILE A 76 28.89 -42.39 15.80
CA ILE A 76 29.03 -43.37 14.71
C ILE A 76 30.49 -43.79 14.51
N GLN A 77 31.42 -42.85 14.66
CA GLN A 77 32.87 -43.10 14.61
C GLN A 77 33.39 -43.82 13.35
N GLN A 78 32.66 -43.75 12.24
CA GLN A 78 33.11 -44.39 10.99
C GLN A 78 34.31 -43.64 10.41
N PRO A 79 35.40 -44.33 10.01
CA PRO A 79 36.58 -43.70 9.42
C PRO A 79 36.28 -43.11 8.04
N ARG A 80 37.12 -42.16 7.60
CA ARG A 80 37.10 -41.63 6.23
C ARG A 80 37.63 -42.67 5.23
N PRO A 81 37.36 -42.51 3.93
CA PRO A 81 37.90 -43.41 2.89
C PRO A 81 39.43 -43.38 2.80
N THR A 82 40.06 -42.27 3.20
CA THR A 82 41.52 -42.10 3.19
C THR A 82 41.98 -41.47 4.51
N ASN A 83 43.14 -41.90 5.00
CA ASN A 83 43.73 -41.38 6.25
C ASN A 83 44.53 -40.08 6.06
N ILE A 84 44.69 -39.63 4.81
CA ILE A 84 45.60 -38.54 4.44
C ILE A 84 44.88 -37.18 4.38
N LEU A 85 43.57 -37.17 4.06
CA LEU A 85 42.79 -35.94 3.83
C LEU A 85 42.15 -35.35 5.10
N GLY A 86 42.53 -35.82 6.29
CA GLY A 86 42.10 -35.24 7.56
C GLY A 86 42.02 -36.25 8.70
N THR A 87 42.26 -35.76 9.92
CA THR A 87 42.12 -36.51 11.15
C THR A 87 40.68 -36.40 11.67
N GLY A 88 39.99 -37.53 11.84
CA GLY A 88 38.63 -37.59 12.42
C GLY A 88 37.59 -38.35 11.60
N TYR A 89 36.41 -38.54 12.19
CA TYR A 89 35.34 -39.40 11.65
C TYR A 89 34.67 -38.84 10.39
N GLY A 90 34.38 -39.73 9.44
CA GLY A 90 33.83 -39.42 8.12
C GLY A 90 32.31 -39.42 8.02
N MET A 91 31.60 -40.02 8.98
CA MET A 91 30.14 -40.18 8.94
C MET A 91 29.43 -39.40 10.05
N PRO A 92 28.39 -38.59 9.74
CA PRO A 92 27.94 -38.19 8.39
C PRO A 92 28.85 -37.13 7.76
N SER A 93 28.82 -37.01 6.43
CA SER A 93 29.53 -35.92 5.74
C SER A 93 28.95 -34.55 6.11
N SER A 94 29.77 -33.64 6.68
CA SER A 94 29.30 -32.31 7.10
C SER A 94 28.89 -31.42 5.94
N HIS A 95 29.62 -31.47 4.82
CA HIS A 95 29.29 -30.67 3.63
C HIS A 95 27.97 -31.13 2.99
N ALA A 96 27.77 -32.45 2.86
CA ALA A 96 26.52 -33.00 2.35
C ALA A 96 25.33 -32.66 3.28
N GLN A 97 25.56 -32.72 4.60
CA GLN A 97 24.54 -32.35 5.59
C GLN A 97 24.20 -30.85 5.56
N PHE A 98 25.20 -29.97 5.48
CA PHE A 98 25.00 -28.53 5.34
C PHE A 98 24.20 -28.20 4.07
N CYS A 99 24.58 -28.78 2.93
CA CYS A 99 23.90 -28.56 1.66
C CYS A 99 22.49 -29.17 1.64
N GLY A 100 22.28 -30.31 2.32
CA GLY A 100 20.96 -30.89 2.53
C GLY A 100 20.04 -29.96 3.31
N PHE A 101 20.53 -29.37 4.42
CA PHE A 101 19.78 -28.37 5.17
C PHE A 101 19.46 -27.14 4.31
N PHE A 102 20.47 -26.60 3.63
CA PHE A 102 20.33 -25.47 2.71
C PHE A 102 19.24 -25.72 1.66
N CYS A 103 19.28 -26.90 1.04
CA CYS A 103 18.35 -27.33 0.01
C CYS A 103 16.92 -27.44 0.53
N ALA A 104 16.71 -28.13 1.65
CA ALA A 104 15.38 -28.28 2.23
C ALA A 104 14.81 -26.93 2.70
N PHE A 105 15.58 -26.14 3.46
CA PHE A 105 15.08 -24.89 4.02
C PHE A 105 14.65 -23.90 2.93
N TRP A 106 15.54 -23.60 1.97
CA TRP A 106 15.22 -22.64 0.90
C TRP A 106 14.29 -23.22 -0.16
N GLY A 107 14.36 -24.52 -0.44
CA GLY A 107 13.43 -25.18 -1.36
C GLY A 107 11.99 -25.10 -0.85
N ILE A 108 11.75 -25.45 0.42
CA ILE A 108 10.43 -25.34 1.03
C ILE A 108 10.01 -23.87 1.11
N HIS A 109 10.92 -22.95 1.43
CA HIS A 109 10.61 -21.52 1.46
C HIS A 109 10.11 -21.01 0.10
N ILE A 110 10.85 -21.29 -0.97
CA ILE A 110 10.48 -20.87 -2.33
C ILE A 110 9.14 -21.48 -2.74
N LEU A 111 8.92 -22.78 -2.48
CA LEU A 111 7.68 -23.47 -2.84
C LEU A 111 6.47 -22.97 -2.05
N ALA A 112 6.64 -22.73 -0.75
CA ALA A 112 5.60 -22.18 0.12
C ALA A 112 5.17 -20.76 -0.33
N HIS A 113 6.10 -20.04 -0.95
CA HIS A 113 5.92 -18.67 -1.43
C HIS A 113 5.91 -18.57 -2.97
N TRP A 114 5.50 -19.65 -3.65
CA TRP A 114 5.42 -19.66 -5.10
C TRP A 114 4.45 -18.59 -5.61
N PRO A 115 4.81 -17.76 -6.61
CA PRO A 115 3.96 -16.69 -7.11
C PRO A 115 2.64 -17.23 -7.70
N LYS A 116 1.50 -16.78 -7.17
CA LYS A 116 0.15 -17.18 -7.62
C LYS A 116 -0.50 -16.11 -8.51
N HIS A 117 -1.31 -16.54 -9.47
CA HIS A 117 -1.93 -15.66 -10.47
C HIS A 117 -2.85 -14.60 -9.84
N ARG A 118 -2.64 -13.32 -10.17
CA ARG A 118 -3.53 -12.19 -9.83
C ARG A 118 -3.65 -11.24 -11.02
N ALA A 119 -4.83 -10.65 -11.19
CA ALA A 119 -5.22 -9.88 -12.39
C ALA A 119 -4.37 -8.62 -12.68
N ARG A 120 -3.65 -8.06 -11.69
CA ARG A 120 -2.87 -6.80 -11.85
C ARG A 120 -1.43 -6.97 -12.34
N LEU A 121 -0.87 -8.18 -12.35
CA LEU A 121 0.59 -8.39 -12.46
C LEU A 121 0.99 -9.50 -13.45
N ALA A 122 0.20 -9.72 -14.50
CA ALA A 122 0.37 -10.89 -15.38
C ALA A 122 1.77 -10.96 -16.06
N ARG A 123 2.36 -9.82 -16.45
CA ARG A 123 3.67 -9.80 -17.13
C ARG A 123 4.86 -10.00 -16.17
N GLY A 124 4.80 -9.45 -14.95
CA GLY A 124 5.81 -9.64 -13.91
C GLY A 124 5.79 -11.05 -13.31
N LEU A 125 4.60 -11.67 -13.25
CA LEU A 125 4.40 -13.00 -12.68
C LEU A 125 5.26 -14.09 -13.35
N TYR A 126 5.28 -14.15 -14.69
CA TYR A 126 6.03 -15.18 -15.42
C TYR A 126 7.54 -15.06 -15.20
N LEU A 127 8.07 -13.84 -15.23
CA LEU A 127 9.48 -13.57 -14.93
C LEU A 127 9.82 -14.01 -13.50
N ARG A 128 8.95 -13.70 -12.54
CA ARG A 128 9.16 -14.08 -11.15
C ARG A 128 9.13 -15.59 -10.94
N GLN A 129 8.20 -16.29 -11.58
CA GLN A 129 8.16 -17.76 -11.54
C GLN A 129 9.42 -18.37 -12.17
N PHE A 130 9.91 -17.78 -13.27
CA PHE A 130 11.15 -18.20 -13.91
C PHE A 130 12.37 -17.99 -13.01
N GLU A 131 12.50 -16.84 -12.33
CA GLU A 131 13.56 -16.60 -11.35
C GLU A 131 13.54 -17.59 -10.19
N GLN A 132 12.35 -17.88 -9.65
CA GLN A 132 12.18 -18.84 -8.55
C GLN A 132 12.50 -20.26 -9.01
N PHE A 133 12.09 -20.63 -10.23
CA PHE A 133 12.48 -21.89 -10.86
C PHE A 133 14.00 -22.01 -11.00
N LEU A 134 14.67 -20.98 -11.53
CA LEU A 134 16.13 -20.95 -11.64
C LEU A 134 16.81 -21.06 -10.27
N SER A 135 16.25 -20.41 -9.25
CA SER A 135 16.75 -20.49 -7.87
C SER A 135 16.65 -21.92 -7.32
N LEU A 136 15.53 -22.62 -7.55
CA LEU A 136 15.36 -24.03 -7.16
C LEU A 136 16.37 -24.94 -7.88
N VAL A 137 16.52 -24.76 -9.19
CA VAL A 137 17.49 -25.52 -9.99
C VAL A 137 18.91 -25.28 -9.48
N PHE A 138 19.27 -24.02 -9.20
CA PHE A 138 20.57 -23.66 -8.67
C PHE A 138 20.84 -24.31 -7.30
N ILE A 139 19.89 -24.28 -6.38
CA ILE A 139 20.02 -24.88 -5.05
C ILE A 139 20.26 -26.40 -5.14
N ILE A 140 19.49 -27.08 -5.99
CA ILE A 140 19.62 -28.52 -6.22
C ILE A 140 20.97 -28.83 -6.86
N LEU A 141 21.34 -28.11 -7.92
CA LEU A 141 22.60 -28.29 -8.64
C LEU A 141 23.80 -28.07 -7.71
N LEU A 142 23.80 -26.99 -6.94
CA LEU A 142 24.86 -26.70 -5.97
C LEU A 142 25.00 -27.82 -4.94
N THR A 143 23.87 -28.32 -4.42
CA THR A 143 23.85 -29.44 -3.46
C THR A 143 24.45 -30.71 -4.07
N VAL A 144 24.05 -31.06 -5.30
CA VAL A 144 24.57 -32.24 -6.02
C VAL A 144 26.06 -32.08 -6.31
N LEU A 145 26.50 -30.92 -6.82
CA LEU A 145 27.89 -30.64 -7.13
C LEU A 145 28.77 -30.67 -5.89
N THR A 146 28.34 -30.10 -4.75
CA THR A 146 29.08 -30.20 -3.50
C THR A 146 29.14 -31.64 -3.00
N CYS A 147 28.07 -32.43 -3.09
CA CYS A 147 28.13 -33.85 -2.72
C CYS A 147 29.10 -34.63 -3.62
N TYR A 148 29.04 -34.41 -4.93
CA TYR A 148 29.93 -35.04 -5.90
C TYR A 148 31.39 -34.63 -5.68
N SER A 149 31.67 -33.36 -5.36
CA SER A 149 33.04 -32.92 -5.06
C SER A 149 33.62 -33.64 -3.85
N ARG A 150 32.82 -33.91 -2.81
CA ARG A 150 33.28 -34.71 -1.64
C ARG A 150 33.61 -36.15 -1.98
N HIS A 151 32.88 -36.73 -2.95
CA HIS A 151 33.17 -38.07 -3.45
C HIS A 151 34.42 -38.07 -4.33
N ARG A 152 34.48 -37.19 -5.33
CA ARG A 152 35.55 -37.10 -6.32
C ARG A 152 36.91 -36.77 -5.70
N LEU A 153 36.93 -35.87 -4.71
CA LEU A 153 38.12 -35.53 -3.95
C LEU A 153 38.46 -36.59 -2.86
N MET A 154 37.74 -37.72 -2.80
CA MET A 154 38.00 -38.84 -1.89
C MET A 154 37.92 -38.50 -0.39
N TYR A 155 37.22 -37.42 -0.03
CA TYR A 155 37.01 -37.04 1.36
C TYR A 155 35.94 -37.87 2.07
N HIS A 156 34.94 -38.37 1.34
CA HIS A 156 33.82 -39.16 1.88
C HIS A 156 33.36 -40.26 0.92
N SER A 157 32.87 -41.36 1.49
CA SER A 157 32.24 -42.44 0.70
C SER A 157 30.80 -42.06 0.31
N PRO A 158 30.21 -42.72 -0.71
CA PRO A 158 28.81 -42.50 -1.08
C PRO A 158 27.85 -42.67 0.10
N ALA A 159 28.06 -43.69 0.96
CA ALA A 159 27.23 -43.91 2.15
C ALA A 159 27.31 -42.75 3.16
N GLN A 160 28.50 -42.20 3.40
CA GLN A 160 28.69 -41.05 4.28
C GLN A 160 28.01 -39.78 3.77
N ILE A 161 28.04 -39.61 2.44
CA ILE A 161 27.39 -38.50 1.75
C ILE A 161 25.87 -38.65 1.82
N HIS A 162 25.34 -39.84 1.53
CA HIS A 162 23.90 -40.11 1.59
C HIS A 162 23.33 -39.85 2.99
N VAL A 163 23.97 -40.39 4.04
CA VAL A 163 23.50 -40.16 5.41
C VAL A 163 23.59 -38.69 5.79
N GLY A 164 24.68 -38.01 5.45
CA GLY A 164 24.79 -36.57 5.65
C GLY A 164 23.68 -35.79 4.97
N LEU A 165 23.48 -36.02 3.66
CA LEU A 165 22.45 -35.36 2.87
C LEU A 165 21.04 -35.60 3.43
N SER A 166 20.69 -36.85 3.75
CA SER A 166 19.37 -37.19 4.31
C SER A 166 19.13 -36.56 5.68
N THR A 167 20.16 -36.55 6.54
CA THR A 167 20.07 -35.89 7.85
C THR A 167 19.89 -34.38 7.67
N GLY A 168 20.63 -33.77 6.75
CA GLY A 168 20.53 -32.35 6.43
C GLY A 168 19.14 -31.97 5.94
N LEU A 169 18.61 -32.71 4.97
CA LEU A 169 17.26 -32.51 4.43
C LEU A 169 16.19 -32.61 5.53
N ALA A 170 16.28 -33.63 6.38
CA ALA A 170 15.34 -33.84 7.48
C ALA A 170 15.38 -32.69 8.50
N ILE A 171 16.58 -32.28 8.94
CA ILE A 171 16.75 -31.16 9.88
C ILE A 171 16.26 -29.85 9.24
N GLY A 172 16.64 -29.57 7.99
CA GLY A 172 16.23 -28.35 7.29
C GLY A 172 14.72 -28.25 7.12
N ALA A 173 14.06 -29.35 6.73
CA ALA A 173 12.62 -29.41 6.62
C ALA A 173 11.92 -29.22 7.97
N LEU A 174 12.32 -29.96 9.00
CA LEU A 174 11.75 -29.84 10.34
C LEU A 174 11.95 -28.43 10.91
N TYR A 175 13.15 -27.88 10.77
CA TYR A 175 13.48 -26.54 11.26
C TYR A 175 12.64 -25.46 10.56
N TYR A 176 12.48 -25.54 9.23
CA TYR A 176 11.60 -24.62 8.50
C TYR A 176 10.14 -24.73 8.95
N MET A 177 9.65 -25.96 9.15
CA MET A 177 8.28 -26.18 9.62
C MET A 177 8.05 -25.53 10.99
N LEU A 178 8.97 -25.72 11.93
CA LEU A 178 8.86 -25.18 13.28
C LEU A 178 9.04 -23.65 13.33
N THR A 179 9.99 -23.10 12.58
CA THR A 179 10.39 -21.70 12.71
C THR A 179 9.73 -20.76 11.71
N GLU A 180 9.24 -21.24 10.56
CA GLU A 180 8.56 -20.39 9.58
C GLU A 180 7.11 -20.79 9.38
N TYR A 181 6.83 -22.07 9.11
CA TYR A 181 5.46 -22.50 8.79
C TYR A 181 4.50 -22.39 9.98
N LEU A 182 4.88 -22.92 11.16
CA LEU A 182 4.05 -22.84 12.36
C LEU A 182 3.88 -21.41 12.88
N LEU A 183 4.92 -20.58 12.81
CA LEU A 183 4.82 -19.17 13.21
C LEU A 183 3.81 -18.39 12.37
N ARG A 184 3.65 -18.75 11.08
CA ARG A 184 2.72 -18.11 10.14
C ARG A 184 1.30 -18.64 10.19
N THR A 185 1.11 -19.89 10.62
CA THR A 185 -0.23 -20.51 10.70
C THR A 185 -0.91 -20.29 12.06
N SER A 186 -0.13 -20.08 13.13
CA SER A 186 -0.67 -19.82 14.46
C SER A 186 -0.88 -18.32 14.74
N SER A 187 -2.11 -17.94 15.08
CA SER A 187 -2.49 -16.56 15.41
C SER A 187 -1.79 -16.00 16.66
N ILE A 188 -1.45 -16.85 17.62
CA ILE A 188 -0.72 -16.46 18.83
C ILE A 188 0.74 -16.16 18.47
N LEU A 189 1.39 -17.08 17.75
CA LEU A 189 2.79 -16.95 17.37
C LEU A 189 3.02 -15.77 16.42
N THR A 190 2.10 -15.54 15.48
CA THR A 190 2.13 -14.35 14.62
C THR A 190 2.04 -13.07 15.44
N ARG A 191 1.17 -12.99 16.47
CA ARG A 191 1.08 -11.82 17.36
C ARG A 191 2.37 -11.56 18.12
N CYS A 192 3.01 -12.62 18.67
CA CYS A 192 4.31 -12.50 19.32
C CYS A 192 5.40 -12.02 18.34
N ARG A 193 5.42 -12.55 17.11
CA ARG A 193 6.37 -12.14 16.06
C ARG A 193 6.17 -10.67 15.66
N VAL A 194 4.93 -10.22 15.51
CA VAL A 194 4.62 -8.79 15.26
C VAL A 194 5.03 -7.90 16.44
N ALA A 195 4.78 -8.34 17.68
CA ALA A 195 5.22 -7.62 18.88
C ALA A 195 6.75 -7.48 18.95
N PHE A 196 7.49 -8.52 18.56
CA PHE A 196 8.95 -8.48 18.43
C PHE A 196 9.41 -7.40 17.46
N TYR A 197 8.81 -7.29 16.26
CA TYR A 197 9.18 -6.24 15.29
C TYR A 197 8.78 -4.83 15.73
N ARG A 198 7.74 -4.69 16.56
CA ARG A 198 7.33 -3.40 17.13
C ARG A 198 8.20 -2.94 18.30
N SER A 199 8.99 -3.84 18.88
CA SER A 199 9.87 -3.52 20.02
C SER A 199 10.93 -2.48 19.66
N LEU A 200 11.38 -1.72 20.66
CA LEU A 200 12.41 -0.70 20.48
C LEU A 200 13.72 -1.25 19.88
N PRO A 201 14.27 -2.39 20.35
CA PRO A 201 15.50 -2.94 19.76
C PRO A 201 15.37 -3.28 18.28
N SER A 202 14.24 -3.90 17.88
CA SER A 202 13.98 -4.24 16.47
C SER A 202 13.88 -2.99 15.60
N ARG A 203 13.27 -1.92 16.11
CA ARG A 203 13.17 -0.62 15.40
C ARG A 203 14.54 0.06 15.28
N LEU A 204 15.36 0.06 16.34
CA LEU A 204 16.71 0.63 16.32
C LEU A 204 17.62 -0.08 15.32
N LEU A 205 17.54 -1.41 15.28
CA LEU A 205 18.31 -2.25 14.36
C LEU A 205 17.68 -2.35 12.95
N ARG A 206 16.51 -1.73 12.75
CA ARG A 206 15.72 -1.80 11.51
C ARG A 206 15.46 -3.25 11.05
N LEU A 207 15.24 -4.16 12.01
CA LEU A 207 14.93 -5.55 11.71
C LEU A 207 13.57 -5.62 11.04
N ARG A 208 13.48 -6.45 10.00
CA ARG A 208 12.25 -6.64 9.24
C ARG A 208 12.05 -8.10 8.84
N ASP A 209 10.80 -8.36 8.46
CA ASP A 209 10.35 -9.61 7.88
C ASP A 209 9.24 -9.26 6.90
N ASP A 210 9.69 -8.99 5.69
CA ASP A 210 8.87 -8.46 4.60
C ASP A 210 7.74 -9.44 4.24
N TRP A 211 7.96 -10.72 4.45
CA TRP A 211 7.00 -11.78 4.17
C TRP A 211 5.81 -11.83 5.14
N ILE A 212 5.84 -11.08 6.26
CA ILE A 212 4.64 -10.88 7.11
C ILE A 212 3.65 -9.94 6.41
N VAL A 213 4.17 -8.92 5.72
CA VAL A 213 3.37 -7.88 5.07
C VAL A 213 3.00 -8.28 3.65
N TRP A 214 3.95 -8.87 2.92
CA TRP A 214 3.82 -9.26 1.51
C TRP A 214 3.97 -10.77 1.34
N PRO A 215 2.88 -11.55 1.45
CA PRO A 215 2.93 -13.01 1.36
C PRO A 215 3.50 -13.54 0.03
N GLN A 216 3.45 -12.72 -1.04
CA GLN A 216 3.91 -13.04 -2.40
C GLN A 216 5.37 -12.64 -2.66
N GLY A 217 5.98 -11.94 -1.70
CA GLY A 217 7.39 -11.58 -1.72
C GLY A 217 7.63 -10.08 -1.90
N PRO A 218 8.63 -9.52 -1.19
CA PRO A 218 8.89 -8.09 -1.17
C PRO A 218 9.29 -7.51 -2.52
N ALA A 219 10.00 -8.26 -3.35
CA ALA A 219 10.60 -7.71 -4.58
C ALA A 219 9.53 -7.23 -5.57
N GLU A 220 8.49 -8.04 -5.81
CA GLU A 220 7.43 -7.71 -6.76
C GLU A 220 6.55 -6.58 -6.23
N GLU A 221 6.16 -6.63 -4.96
CA GLU A 221 5.35 -5.57 -4.32
C GLU A 221 6.13 -4.25 -4.27
N THR A 222 7.42 -4.29 -3.92
CA THR A 222 8.27 -3.08 -3.90
C THR A 222 8.48 -2.52 -5.30
N TYR A 223 8.74 -3.37 -6.30
CA TYR A 223 8.89 -2.93 -7.68
C TYR A 223 7.58 -2.39 -8.24
N THR A 224 6.46 -3.04 -7.95
CA THR A 224 5.12 -2.58 -8.36
C THR A 224 4.78 -1.26 -7.68
N CYS A 225 5.03 -1.11 -6.37
CA CYS A 225 4.84 0.15 -5.66
C CYS A 225 5.75 1.24 -6.20
N TRP A 226 7.00 0.92 -6.54
CA TRP A 226 7.94 1.87 -7.14
C TRP A 226 7.52 2.27 -8.56
N LEU A 227 7.16 1.31 -9.41
CA LEU A 227 6.65 1.55 -10.76
C LEU A 227 5.34 2.32 -10.71
N HIS A 228 4.46 1.99 -9.77
CA HIS A 228 3.25 2.76 -9.48
C HIS A 228 3.60 4.14 -8.94
N SER A 229 4.71 4.33 -8.21
CA SER A 229 5.15 5.68 -7.80
C SER A 229 5.76 6.49 -8.94
N LEU A 230 6.28 5.83 -9.99
CA LEU A 230 6.69 6.47 -11.24
C LEU A 230 5.50 6.83 -12.12
N ASN A 231 4.51 5.94 -12.17
CA ASN A 231 3.29 6.09 -12.96
C ASN A 231 2.21 6.87 -12.22
N LYS A 232 2.35 7.05 -10.91
CA LYS A 232 1.66 8.11 -10.21
C LYS A 232 2.11 9.36 -10.95
N PRO A 233 1.19 10.12 -11.59
CA PRO A 233 1.55 11.47 -12.01
C PRO A 233 2.21 12.06 -10.78
N VAL A 234 3.37 12.70 -10.95
CA VAL A 234 3.98 13.47 -9.89
C VAL A 234 2.83 14.33 -9.40
N THR A 235 2.26 13.99 -8.24
CA THR A 235 1.51 14.94 -7.47
C THR A 235 2.62 15.91 -7.13
N LYS A 236 2.87 16.85 -8.03
CA LYS A 236 3.31 18.16 -7.62
C LYS A 236 2.41 18.43 -6.42
N ASP A 237 2.98 19.02 -5.39
CA ASP A 237 2.19 19.93 -4.57
C ASP A 237 1.62 21.03 -5.50
N HIS A 238 0.80 20.67 -6.48
CA HIS A 238 -0.31 21.46 -6.93
C HIS A 238 -1.18 21.49 -5.68
N ALA A 239 -0.86 22.44 -4.79
CA ALA A 239 -1.86 22.97 -3.90
C ALA A 239 -3.13 23.08 -4.74
N VAL A 240 -4.14 22.25 -4.46
CA VAL A 240 -5.33 22.19 -5.29
C VAL A 240 -5.82 23.62 -5.42
N ASP A 241 -5.84 24.12 -6.65
CA ASP A 241 -6.08 25.53 -6.87
C ASP A 241 -7.57 25.81 -6.71
N ALA A 242 -7.97 26.17 -5.48
CA ALA A 242 -9.36 26.47 -5.17
C ALA A 242 -9.91 27.70 -5.92
N SER A 243 -9.06 28.46 -6.64
CA SER A 243 -9.49 29.53 -7.54
C SER A 243 -9.83 29.02 -8.96
N HIS A 244 -9.55 27.76 -9.27
CA HIS A 244 -9.80 27.18 -10.58
C HIS A 244 -11.28 27.31 -10.98
N PRO A 245 -11.61 27.81 -12.20
CA PRO A 245 -12.99 28.09 -12.61
C PRO A 245 -13.95 26.89 -12.47
N ALA A 246 -13.45 25.67 -12.62
CA ALA A 246 -14.24 24.45 -12.46
C ALA A 246 -14.79 24.28 -11.02
N HIS A 247 -13.99 24.59 -9.99
CA HIS A 247 -14.43 24.58 -8.60
C HIS A 247 -15.42 25.71 -8.32
N LEU A 248 -15.16 26.90 -8.88
CA LEU A 248 -16.03 28.06 -8.73
C LEU A 248 -17.41 27.81 -9.36
N ARG A 249 -17.49 27.09 -10.48
CA ARG A 249 -18.76 26.69 -11.11
C ARG A 249 -19.59 25.79 -10.19
N MET A 250 -18.95 24.87 -9.46
CA MET A 250 -19.63 24.04 -8.47
C MET A 250 -20.10 24.82 -7.24
N LEU A 251 -19.34 25.84 -6.81
CA LEU A 251 -19.80 26.72 -5.73
C LEU A 251 -20.94 27.65 -6.15
N LEU A 252 -20.96 28.12 -7.40
CA LEU A 252 -22.10 28.85 -7.95
C LEU A 252 -23.36 27.98 -7.98
N LEU A 253 -23.22 26.69 -8.32
CA LEU A 253 -24.32 25.73 -8.22
C LEU A 253 -24.76 25.52 -6.76
N ALA A 254 -23.82 25.36 -5.84
CA ALA A 254 -24.14 25.28 -4.41
C ALA A 254 -24.87 26.56 -3.91
N LEU A 255 -24.53 27.74 -4.43
CA LEU A 255 -25.24 28.99 -4.15
C LEU A 255 -26.68 28.98 -4.70
N GLN A 256 -26.92 28.40 -5.87
CA GLN A 256 -28.29 28.19 -6.38
C GLN A 256 -29.09 27.27 -5.48
N GLU A 257 -28.49 26.19 -5.01
CA GLU A 257 -29.14 25.27 -4.08
C GLU A 257 -29.47 25.97 -2.75
N ALA A 258 -28.54 26.78 -2.23
CA ALA A 258 -28.79 27.61 -1.05
C ALA A 258 -29.95 28.61 -1.25
N ASP A 259 -30.20 29.06 -2.49
CA ASP A 259 -31.29 29.96 -2.83
C ASP A 259 -32.68 29.31 -2.69
N HIS A 260 -32.77 27.98 -2.84
CA HIS A 260 -34.00 27.21 -2.60
C HIS A 260 -34.39 27.10 -1.12
N CYS A 261 -33.47 27.43 -0.21
CA CYS A 261 -33.69 27.31 1.22
C CYS A 261 -34.67 28.37 1.74
N ASP A 262 -35.71 27.96 2.48
CA ASP A 262 -36.57 28.89 3.21
C ASP A 262 -35.75 29.63 4.28
N SER A 263 -35.90 30.95 4.33
CA SER A 263 -35.17 31.81 5.26
C SER A 263 -35.79 31.76 6.65
N VAL A 264 -34.93 31.58 7.68
CA VAL A 264 -35.35 31.63 9.08
C VAL A 264 -34.39 32.51 9.88
N PRO A 265 -34.86 33.26 10.89
CA PRO A 265 -33.99 34.18 11.65
C PRO A 265 -32.93 33.49 12.51
N THR A 266 -33.06 32.18 12.74
CA THR A 266 -32.27 31.43 13.73
C THR A 266 -31.28 30.45 13.11
N ALA A 267 -31.21 30.34 11.78
CA ALA A 267 -30.32 29.41 11.11
C ALA A 267 -29.90 29.89 9.73
N PHE A 268 -28.66 29.59 9.35
CA PHE A 268 -28.13 29.95 8.04
C PHE A 268 -28.74 29.14 6.90
N SER A 269 -28.78 29.77 5.72
CA SER A 269 -29.15 29.13 4.45
C SER A 269 -27.89 28.70 3.70
N VAL A 270 -27.61 27.40 3.70
CA VAL A 270 -26.38 26.82 3.13
C VAL A 270 -26.77 25.90 1.98
N GLY A 271 -25.90 25.84 0.97
CA GLY A 271 -26.01 24.89 -0.13
C GLY A 271 -24.73 24.07 -0.25
N CYS A 272 -24.87 22.86 -0.78
CA CYS A 272 -23.80 21.87 -0.90
C CYS A 272 -23.95 21.11 -2.22
N VAL A 273 -22.80 20.81 -2.83
CA VAL A 273 -22.67 19.98 -4.02
C VAL A 273 -21.61 18.93 -3.76
N ILE A 274 -21.88 17.67 -4.10
CA ILE A 274 -20.87 16.62 -4.14
C ILE A 274 -20.64 16.28 -5.61
N ALA A 275 -19.36 16.28 -6.01
CA ALA A 275 -18.94 15.97 -7.37
C ALA A 275 -17.83 14.91 -7.36
N VAL A 276 -17.60 14.33 -8.52
CA VAL A 276 -16.46 13.45 -8.83
C VAL A 276 -15.65 14.08 -9.97
N ASN A 277 -14.33 14.01 -9.94
CA ASN A 277 -13.56 14.45 -11.09
C ASN A 277 -13.72 13.43 -12.23
N GLY A 278 -13.89 13.88 -13.48
CA GLY A 278 -14.14 12.98 -14.62
C GLY A 278 -13.11 11.86 -14.76
N THR A 279 -11.83 12.15 -14.44
CA THR A 279 -10.72 11.19 -14.48
C THR A 279 -10.84 10.06 -13.45
N GLU A 280 -11.53 10.28 -12.31
CA GLU A 280 -11.78 9.24 -11.29
C GLU A 280 -12.74 8.16 -11.79
N LEU A 281 -13.50 8.43 -12.87
CA LEU A 281 -14.44 7.49 -13.44
C LEU A 281 -13.79 6.52 -14.44
N CYS A 282 -12.59 6.83 -14.89
CA CYS A 282 -11.83 6.04 -15.87
C CYS A 282 -11.17 4.81 -15.23
N ARG A 283 -11.04 3.73 -16.00
CA ARG A 283 -10.35 2.51 -15.54
C ARG A 283 -8.85 2.70 -15.46
N GLU A 284 -8.30 3.45 -16.40
CA GLU A 284 -6.89 3.83 -16.46
C GLU A 284 -6.80 5.34 -16.29
N LEU A 285 -5.84 5.79 -15.49
CA LEU A 285 -5.56 7.21 -15.39
C LEU A 285 -5.02 7.69 -16.75
N PRO A 286 -5.51 8.83 -17.28
CA PRO A 286 -5.02 9.34 -18.56
C PRO A 286 -3.51 9.63 -18.49
N GLU A 287 -2.79 9.30 -19.57
CA GLU A 287 -1.33 9.54 -19.67
C GLU A 287 -0.96 11.03 -19.70
N VAL A 288 -1.94 11.90 -19.93
CA VAL A 288 -1.81 13.36 -19.99
C VAL A 288 -2.65 13.96 -18.86
N ASP A 289 -2.15 15.04 -18.23
CA ASP A 289 -2.92 15.83 -17.26
C ASP A 289 -4.18 16.39 -17.94
N GLU A 290 -5.29 15.66 -17.85
CA GLU A 290 -6.61 16.14 -18.27
C GLU A 290 -7.03 17.33 -17.38
N PRO A 291 -7.76 18.31 -17.95
CA PRO A 291 -8.25 19.43 -17.17
C PRO A 291 -9.20 18.96 -16.07
N MET A 292 -9.13 19.62 -14.90
CA MET A 292 -10.05 19.38 -13.78
C MET A 292 -11.50 19.55 -14.23
N GLU A 293 -12.27 18.45 -14.18
CA GLU A 293 -13.65 18.37 -14.64
C GLU A 293 -14.52 17.76 -13.52
N PRO A 294 -14.92 18.57 -12.52
CA PRO A 294 -15.84 18.09 -11.51
C PRO A 294 -17.20 17.89 -12.19
N LEU A 295 -17.76 16.69 -12.03
CA LEU A 295 -19.07 16.29 -12.51
C LEU A 295 -20.02 16.20 -11.32
N LEU A 296 -21.13 16.95 -11.37
CA LEU A 296 -22.15 16.94 -10.31
C LEU A 296 -22.68 15.52 -10.09
N LEU A 297 -22.70 15.06 -8.84
CA LEU A 297 -23.36 13.81 -8.44
C LEU A 297 -24.65 14.07 -7.65
N THR A 298 -24.58 14.93 -6.65
CA THR A 298 -25.75 15.27 -5.83
C THR A 298 -25.62 16.65 -5.26
N THR A 299 -26.77 17.27 -5.00
CA THR A 299 -26.88 18.56 -4.32
C THR A 299 -27.51 18.38 -2.94
N GLY A 300 -27.44 19.41 -2.13
CA GLY A 300 -28.21 19.54 -0.90
C GLY A 300 -28.30 20.99 -0.47
N TYR A 301 -29.40 21.36 0.16
CA TYR A 301 -29.52 22.65 0.85
C TYR A 301 -30.08 22.47 2.26
N SER A 302 -29.84 23.47 3.12
CA SER A 302 -30.33 23.45 4.50
C SER A 302 -31.84 23.23 4.53
N ARG A 303 -32.33 22.35 5.41
CA ARG A 303 -33.76 22.04 5.59
C ARG A 303 -34.46 21.43 4.37
N GLU A 304 -33.71 20.93 3.39
CA GLU A 304 -34.29 20.23 2.24
C GLU A 304 -34.99 18.92 2.63
N LEU A 305 -34.32 18.09 3.43
CA LEU A 305 -34.87 16.82 3.92
C LEU A 305 -35.60 17.04 5.24
N PRO A 306 -36.60 16.19 5.59
CA PRO A 306 -37.31 16.31 6.85
C PRO A 306 -36.37 16.28 8.07
N GLY A 307 -36.64 17.18 9.02
CA GLY A 307 -35.83 17.34 10.24
C GLY A 307 -34.90 18.55 10.18
N ASN A 308 -34.05 18.70 11.20
CA ASN A 308 -33.07 19.78 11.27
C ASN A 308 -31.77 19.39 10.55
N THR A 309 -31.84 19.27 9.21
CA THR A 309 -30.73 18.84 8.36
C THR A 309 -29.98 20.03 7.77
N HIS A 310 -28.65 19.91 7.73
CA HIS A 310 -27.80 20.85 7.00
C HIS A 310 -27.58 20.40 5.56
N ALA A 311 -27.10 21.31 4.71
CA ALA A 311 -26.89 21.07 3.28
C ALA A 311 -26.00 19.86 3.00
N GLU A 312 -24.88 19.72 3.72
CA GLU A 312 -23.91 18.64 3.54
C GLU A 312 -24.50 17.29 3.96
N GLU A 313 -25.34 17.30 5.00
CA GLU A 313 -26.08 16.12 5.45
C GLU A 313 -27.10 15.69 4.39
N CYS A 314 -27.85 16.63 3.81
CA CYS A 314 -28.79 16.35 2.72
C CYS A 314 -28.08 15.73 1.51
N ALA A 315 -26.97 16.31 1.07
CA ALA A 315 -26.20 15.83 -0.06
C ALA A 315 -25.62 14.42 0.20
N MET A 316 -24.95 14.20 1.33
CA MET A 316 -24.37 12.89 1.67
C MET A 316 -25.42 11.78 1.79
N GLU A 317 -26.58 12.11 2.36
CA GLU A 317 -27.69 11.18 2.51
C GLU A 317 -28.27 10.75 1.14
N LYS A 318 -28.42 11.69 0.20
CA LYS A 318 -28.91 11.39 -1.15
C LYS A 318 -27.96 10.46 -1.91
N ILE A 319 -26.65 10.73 -1.90
CA ILE A 319 -25.68 9.84 -2.58
C ILE A 319 -25.58 8.48 -1.90
N ALA A 320 -25.68 8.41 -0.57
CA ALA A 320 -25.72 7.14 0.15
C ALA A 320 -26.96 6.31 -0.22
N ARG A 321 -28.14 6.93 -0.32
CA ARG A 321 -29.37 6.27 -0.80
C ARG A 321 -29.26 5.82 -2.26
N HIS A 322 -28.56 6.58 -3.11
CA HIS A 322 -28.30 6.13 -4.48
C HIS A 322 -27.42 4.88 -4.48
N CYS A 323 -26.30 4.90 -3.75
CA CYS A 323 -25.39 3.76 -3.63
C CYS A 323 -26.08 2.52 -3.04
N ALA A 324 -27.01 2.69 -2.10
CA ALA A 324 -27.78 1.59 -1.54
C ALA A 324 -28.71 0.89 -2.57
N ARG A 325 -29.02 1.54 -3.70
CA ARG A 325 -29.86 1.00 -4.77
C ARG A 325 -29.05 0.41 -5.93
N THR A 326 -27.72 0.51 -5.92
CA THR A 326 -26.89 -0.08 -6.98
C THR A 326 -26.75 -1.60 -6.73
N PRO A 327 -26.87 -2.46 -7.76
CA PRO A 327 -26.82 -3.91 -7.59
C PRO A 327 -25.50 -4.36 -6.96
N HIS A 328 -25.59 -5.13 -5.88
CA HIS A 328 -24.42 -5.66 -5.18
C HIS A 328 -23.73 -6.75 -6.00
N VAL A 329 -22.48 -6.52 -6.38
CA VAL A 329 -21.57 -7.58 -6.80
C VAL A 329 -21.01 -8.24 -5.54
N TYR A 330 -20.94 -9.58 -5.55
CA TYR A 330 -20.39 -10.41 -4.50
C TYR A 330 -19.08 -9.85 -3.87
N ASN A 331 -18.85 -10.17 -2.59
CA ASN A 331 -17.60 -9.92 -1.85
C ASN A 331 -17.30 -8.47 -1.39
N ILE A 332 -18.20 -7.87 -0.59
CA ILE A 332 -18.05 -6.54 0.02
C ILE A 332 -16.73 -6.37 0.78
N ALA A 333 -16.23 -7.43 1.42
CA ALA A 333 -14.98 -7.39 2.20
C ALA A 333 -13.75 -7.09 1.32
N GLU A 334 -13.70 -7.64 0.11
CA GLU A 334 -12.64 -7.37 -0.86
C GLU A 334 -12.81 -5.97 -1.46
N ALA A 335 -14.05 -5.59 -1.78
CA ALA A 335 -14.34 -4.27 -2.34
C ALA A 335 -13.91 -3.12 -1.41
N ARG A 336 -14.07 -3.28 -0.08
CA ARG A 336 -13.61 -2.31 0.92
C ARG A 336 -12.10 -2.09 0.97
N GLN A 337 -11.31 -3.05 0.46
CA GLN A 337 -9.85 -2.94 0.41
C GLN A 337 -9.34 -2.32 -0.89
N ARG A 338 -10.24 -2.04 -1.85
CA ARG A 338 -9.89 -1.36 -3.09
C ARG A 338 -9.67 0.13 -2.82
N GLU A 339 -8.90 0.75 -3.69
CA GLU A 339 -8.72 2.19 -3.69
C GLU A 339 -10.08 2.88 -3.83
N PRO A 340 -10.38 3.89 -3.00
CA PRO A 340 -11.65 4.60 -3.07
C PRO A 340 -11.79 5.41 -4.36
N LEU A 341 -13.03 5.75 -4.71
CA LEU A 341 -13.32 6.79 -5.71
C LEU A 341 -13.33 8.13 -4.98
N GLU A 342 -12.50 9.06 -5.44
CA GLU A 342 -12.33 10.36 -4.80
C GLU A 342 -13.45 11.33 -5.16
N LEU A 343 -14.02 11.96 -4.13
CA LEU A 343 -15.10 12.94 -4.25
C LEU A 343 -14.64 14.29 -3.72
N VAL A 344 -15.19 15.33 -4.33
CA VAL A 344 -15.04 16.72 -3.90
C VAL A 344 -16.38 17.21 -3.36
N LEU A 345 -16.38 17.74 -2.14
CA LEU A 345 -17.53 18.37 -1.52
C LEU A 345 -17.38 19.89 -1.58
N TYR A 346 -18.32 20.56 -2.22
CA TYR A 346 -18.42 22.00 -2.28
C TYR A 346 -19.52 22.46 -1.34
N THR A 347 -19.26 23.48 -0.54
CA THR A 347 -20.24 24.05 0.39
C THR A 347 -20.15 25.57 0.38
N THR A 348 -21.29 26.26 0.43
CA THR A 348 -21.29 27.73 0.44
C THR A 348 -20.71 28.29 1.74
N MET A 349 -20.73 27.52 2.83
CA MET A 349 -20.21 27.90 4.15
C MET A 349 -19.40 26.75 4.78
N GLU A 350 -18.43 27.08 5.63
CA GLU A 350 -17.63 26.09 6.36
C GLU A 350 -18.52 25.06 7.08
N PRO A 351 -18.23 23.74 6.96
CA PRO A 351 -19.01 22.72 7.63
C PRO A 351 -18.95 22.89 9.15
N CYS A 352 -20.09 22.86 9.82
CA CYS A 352 -20.12 23.13 11.26
C CYS A 352 -19.33 22.07 12.07
N SER A 353 -18.55 22.52 13.07
CA SER A 353 -17.85 21.65 14.03
C SER A 353 -18.69 21.31 15.27
N GLU A 354 -19.75 22.08 15.50
CA GLU A 354 -20.72 21.91 16.59
C GLU A 354 -22.13 22.24 16.07
N ARG A 355 -23.19 21.75 16.72
CA ARG A 355 -24.58 22.10 16.39
C ARG A 355 -25.35 22.42 17.66
N LEU A 356 -26.03 23.56 17.68
CA LEU A 356 -26.91 23.97 18.78
C LEU A 356 -28.08 22.99 19.02
N SER A 357 -28.50 22.25 17.98
CA SER A 357 -29.53 21.23 18.09
C SER A 357 -29.08 19.94 18.78
N GLY A 358 -27.77 19.77 19.04
CA GLY A 358 -27.19 18.54 19.54
C GLY A 358 -27.04 17.42 18.50
N ASN A 359 -27.49 17.63 17.26
CA ASN A 359 -27.27 16.70 16.16
C ASN A 359 -25.78 16.57 15.82
N LEU A 360 -25.37 15.44 15.22
CA LEU A 360 -23.99 15.25 14.79
C LEU A 360 -23.56 16.40 13.84
N PRO A 361 -22.44 17.10 14.08
CA PRO A 361 -22.03 18.21 13.24
C PRO A 361 -21.48 17.75 11.89
N CYS A 362 -21.46 18.66 10.90
CA CYS A 362 -21.14 18.32 9.51
C CYS A 362 -19.70 17.81 9.36
N ALA A 363 -18.74 18.39 10.08
CA ALA A 363 -17.35 17.93 10.06
C ALA A 363 -17.22 16.45 10.44
N GLN A 364 -17.88 16.03 11.53
CA GLN A 364 -17.90 14.64 12.00
C GLN A 364 -18.73 13.74 11.08
N ARG A 365 -19.78 14.26 10.43
CA ARG A 365 -20.55 13.50 9.42
C ARG A 365 -19.71 13.17 8.20
N ILE A 366 -18.91 14.11 7.71
CA ILE A 366 -18.00 13.88 6.57
C ILE A 366 -16.97 12.81 6.95
N GLN A 367 -16.41 12.87 8.17
CA GLN A 367 -15.52 11.81 8.66
C GLN A 367 -16.23 10.45 8.75
N ALA A 368 -17.45 10.42 9.30
CA ALA A 368 -18.25 9.21 9.43
C ALA A 368 -18.63 8.63 8.05
N PHE A 369 -18.88 9.48 7.06
CA PHE A 369 -19.09 9.09 5.67
C PHE A 369 -17.86 8.34 5.14
N ASN A 370 -16.65 8.88 5.31
CA ASN A 370 -15.43 8.21 4.86
C ASN A 370 -15.14 6.91 5.64
N GLN A 371 -15.44 6.85 6.94
CA GLN A 371 -15.24 5.65 7.76
C GLN A 371 -16.24 4.53 7.41
N LYS A 372 -17.48 4.90 7.07
CA LYS A 372 -18.56 4.00 6.65
C LYS A 372 -18.93 4.28 5.19
N ALA A 373 -17.92 4.30 4.34
CA ALA A 373 -18.03 4.65 2.93
C ALA A 373 -19.16 3.87 2.23
N PRO A 374 -20.13 4.57 1.61
CA PRO A 374 -21.01 3.95 0.64
C PRO A 374 -20.19 3.31 -0.49
N MET A 375 -20.68 2.20 -1.03
CA MET A 375 -19.99 1.45 -2.07
C MET A 375 -20.74 1.59 -3.39
N THR A 376 -20.02 1.85 -4.47
CA THR A 376 -20.59 1.90 -5.83
C THR A 376 -19.48 1.65 -6.86
N SER A 377 -19.80 1.64 -8.15
CA SER A 377 -18.80 1.60 -9.23
C SER A 377 -18.78 2.91 -9.99
N ALA A 378 -17.68 3.20 -10.69
CA ALA A 378 -17.59 4.39 -11.54
C ALA A 378 -18.69 4.39 -12.61
N PHE A 379 -19.05 3.23 -13.16
CA PHE A 379 -20.21 3.11 -14.07
C PHE A 379 -21.51 3.70 -13.50
N TRP A 380 -21.84 3.41 -12.23
CA TRP A 380 -23.06 3.93 -11.62
C TRP A 380 -22.93 5.41 -11.27
N LEU A 381 -21.76 5.87 -10.81
CA LEU A 381 -21.51 7.31 -10.62
C LEU A 381 -21.61 8.08 -11.94
N ALA A 382 -21.05 7.55 -13.03
CA ALA A 382 -21.11 8.16 -14.35
C ALA A 382 -22.56 8.32 -14.83
N LYS A 383 -23.45 7.38 -14.49
CA LYS A 383 -24.88 7.50 -14.79
C LYS A 383 -25.53 8.66 -14.03
N ILE A 384 -25.23 8.81 -12.73
CA ILE A 384 -25.70 9.97 -11.95
C ILE A 384 -25.18 11.28 -12.55
N ALA A 385 -23.88 11.30 -12.86
CA ALA A 385 -23.24 12.45 -13.49
C ALA A 385 -23.87 12.75 -14.86
N GLN A 386 -24.23 11.73 -15.63
CA GLN A 386 -24.89 11.89 -16.91
C GLN A 386 -26.28 12.50 -16.78
N ASP A 387 -27.07 12.01 -15.82
CA ASP A 387 -28.40 12.54 -15.55
C ASP A 387 -28.34 14.02 -15.10
N ALA A 388 -27.30 14.40 -14.37
CA ALA A 388 -27.14 15.75 -13.82
C ALA A 388 -26.46 16.76 -14.78
N ASN A 389 -25.50 16.31 -15.60
CA ASN A 389 -24.64 17.19 -16.41
C ASN A 389 -24.86 17.03 -17.93
N GLY A 390 -25.67 16.07 -18.37
CA GLY A 390 -25.80 15.69 -19.79
C GLY A 390 -24.81 14.58 -20.18
N ALA A 391 -24.51 14.40 -21.47
CA ALA A 391 -23.67 13.28 -21.93
C ALA A 391 -22.26 13.33 -21.32
N VAL A 392 -21.95 12.37 -20.42
CA VAL A 392 -20.58 12.13 -19.95
C VAL A 392 -19.86 11.29 -20.99
N LEU A 393 -18.99 11.91 -21.79
CA LEU A 393 -18.22 11.23 -22.82
C LEU A 393 -17.02 10.51 -22.18
N ARG A 394 -17.24 9.32 -21.63
CA ARG A 394 -16.16 8.40 -21.19
C ARG A 394 -16.45 6.99 -21.71
N THR A 395 -15.47 6.37 -22.35
CA THR A 395 -15.64 5.07 -23.05
C THR A 395 -15.09 3.88 -22.26
N ASP A 396 -14.41 4.15 -21.14
CA ASP A 396 -13.57 3.25 -20.37
C ASP A 396 -13.96 3.22 -18.88
N LEU A 397 -15.26 3.21 -18.58
CA LEU A 397 -15.78 3.27 -17.21
C LEU A 397 -15.39 2.05 -16.36
N ASP A 398 -14.91 2.31 -15.13
CA ASP A 398 -14.64 1.27 -14.14
C ASP A 398 -15.95 0.66 -13.59
N THR A 399 -16.14 -0.65 -13.79
CA THR A 399 -17.32 -1.40 -13.29
C THR A 399 -17.08 -2.06 -11.94
N THR A 400 -15.91 -1.86 -11.33
CA THR A 400 -15.58 -2.49 -10.05
C THR A 400 -16.21 -1.75 -8.88
N LEU A 401 -16.73 -2.52 -7.90
CA LEU A 401 -17.26 -1.96 -6.66
C LEU A 401 -16.12 -1.40 -5.80
N ARG A 402 -16.19 -0.11 -5.46
CA ARG A 402 -15.19 0.66 -4.70
C ARG A 402 -15.88 1.52 -3.61
N PRO A 403 -15.20 1.81 -2.49
CA PRO A 403 -15.71 2.76 -1.50
C PRO A 403 -15.66 4.19 -2.05
N LEU A 404 -16.62 5.02 -1.68
CA LEU A 404 -16.56 6.46 -1.90
C LEU A 404 -15.75 7.14 -0.80
N ARG A 405 -14.93 8.13 -1.15
CA ARG A 405 -14.18 8.95 -0.19
C ARG A 405 -14.27 10.42 -0.56
N ILE A 406 -14.71 11.26 0.37
CA ILE A 406 -14.56 12.71 0.26
C ILE A 406 -13.11 13.03 0.66
N SER A 407 -12.27 13.36 -0.31
CA SER A 407 -10.86 13.75 -0.06
C SER A 407 -10.67 15.25 0.01
N LEU A 408 -11.56 16.03 -0.61
CA LEU A 408 -11.44 17.47 -0.70
C LEU A 408 -12.76 18.17 -0.35
N VAL A 409 -12.67 19.17 0.50
CA VAL A 409 -13.75 20.11 0.84
C VAL A 409 -13.35 21.50 0.37
N ILE A 410 -14.18 22.10 -0.49
CA ILE A 410 -14.03 23.49 -0.92
C ILE A 410 -15.19 24.31 -0.36
N GLN A 411 -14.87 25.35 0.41
CA GLN A 411 -15.85 26.20 1.07
C GLN A 411 -15.86 27.63 0.51
N GLY A 412 -17.04 28.21 0.36
CA GLY A 412 -17.23 29.57 -0.17
C GLY A 412 -16.86 30.67 0.84
N VAL A 413 -17.31 30.54 2.08
CA VAL A 413 -16.96 31.45 3.18
C VAL A 413 -16.70 30.65 4.46
N ARG A 414 -15.84 31.17 5.34
CA ARG A 414 -15.67 30.61 6.69
C ARG A 414 -16.88 30.97 7.56
N GLU A 415 -17.12 30.16 8.59
CA GLU A 415 -18.13 30.51 9.57
C GLU A 415 -17.69 31.80 10.32
N PRO A 416 -18.60 32.78 10.55
CA PRO A 416 -18.25 33.98 11.30
C PRO A 416 -17.77 33.65 12.72
N ASP A 417 -16.74 34.36 13.21
CA ASP A 417 -16.11 34.13 14.52
C ASP A 417 -17.07 34.28 15.72
N ASP A 418 -18.22 34.92 15.53
CA ASP A 418 -19.23 35.20 16.57
C ASP A 418 -20.00 33.96 17.06
N PHE A 419 -19.91 32.82 16.37
CA PHE A 419 -20.70 31.61 16.67
C PHE A 419 -19.91 30.48 17.35
N VAL A 420 -18.83 29.98 16.73
CA VAL A 420 -18.06 28.83 17.23
C VAL A 420 -16.58 29.02 16.88
N LYS A 421 -15.67 28.65 17.79
CA LYS A 421 -14.23 28.64 17.49
C LYS A 421 -13.97 27.65 16.34
N CYS A 422 -13.74 28.14 15.12
CA CYS A 422 -13.55 27.40 13.87
C CYS A 422 -12.55 26.22 13.97
N GLN A 423 -13.05 25.03 14.32
CA GLN A 423 -12.24 23.80 14.43
C GLN A 423 -12.49 22.81 13.29
N SER A 424 -13.50 23.04 12.44
CA SER A 424 -13.89 22.10 11.37
C SER A 424 -12.75 21.77 10.42
N SER A 425 -12.07 22.81 9.90
CA SER A 425 -10.89 22.65 9.05
C SER A 425 -9.81 21.78 9.69
N ARG A 426 -9.60 21.88 11.01
CA ARG A 426 -8.62 21.05 11.75
C ARG A 426 -9.09 19.60 11.88
N ILE A 427 -10.37 19.42 12.23
CA ILE A 427 -11.02 18.10 12.37
C ILE A 427 -10.89 17.33 11.04
N LEU A 428 -11.29 17.94 9.93
CA LEU A 428 -11.25 17.32 8.60
C LEU A 428 -9.81 17.02 8.14
N ARG A 429 -8.88 17.97 8.27
CA ARG A 429 -7.47 17.76 7.91
C ARG A 429 -6.80 16.66 8.72
N SER A 430 -7.10 16.57 10.02
CA SER A 430 -6.58 15.48 10.86
C SER A 430 -7.11 14.08 10.47
N ALA A 431 -8.22 14.02 9.73
CA ALA A 431 -8.73 12.79 9.14
C ALA A 431 -8.25 12.54 7.70
N GLY A 432 -7.29 13.34 7.20
CA GLY A 432 -6.73 13.21 5.86
C GLY A 432 -7.65 13.75 4.76
N ILE A 433 -8.49 14.73 5.08
CA ILE A 433 -9.38 15.44 4.13
C ILE A 433 -8.85 16.86 3.96
N ASP A 434 -8.54 17.24 2.74
CA ASP A 434 -8.09 18.60 2.43
C ASP A 434 -9.26 19.58 2.51
N VAL A 435 -9.01 20.75 3.08
CA VAL A 435 -10.03 21.81 3.23
C VAL A 435 -9.46 23.12 2.73
N LEU A 436 -10.10 23.67 1.71
CA LEU A 436 -9.69 24.90 1.04
C LEU A 436 -10.85 25.90 0.98
N SER A 437 -10.53 27.18 1.20
CA SER A 437 -11.48 28.27 0.95
C SER A 437 -11.29 28.75 -0.49
N ALA A 438 -12.37 28.82 -1.26
CA ALA A 438 -12.32 29.31 -2.61
C ALA A 438 -12.08 30.83 -2.61
N SER A 439 -11.09 31.27 -3.38
CA SER A 439 -10.75 32.68 -3.55
C SER A 439 -10.62 32.96 -5.04
N PRO A 440 -11.66 33.48 -5.71
CA PRO A 440 -11.62 33.80 -7.13
C PRO A 440 -10.47 34.76 -7.47
N ASP A 441 -9.76 34.51 -8.56
CA ASP A 441 -8.67 35.38 -9.01
C ASP A 441 -9.09 36.54 -9.92
N GLY A 442 -10.38 36.68 -10.17
CA GLY A 442 -10.96 37.77 -10.94
C GLY A 442 -12.49 37.79 -10.87
N SER A 443 -13.09 38.66 -11.68
CA SER A 443 -14.55 38.73 -11.82
C SER A 443 -15.07 37.45 -12.49
N PRO A 444 -16.35 37.09 -12.28
CA PRO A 444 -16.96 35.94 -12.95
C PRO A 444 -16.78 35.97 -14.47
N SER A 445 -16.99 37.14 -15.09
CA SER A 445 -16.80 37.33 -16.54
C SER A 445 -15.36 37.08 -17.00
N ALA A 446 -14.36 37.54 -16.25
CA ALA A 446 -12.95 37.32 -16.58
C ALA A 446 -12.54 35.84 -16.47
N LEU A 447 -13.22 35.09 -15.61
CA LEU A 447 -13.01 33.66 -15.39
C LEU A 447 -13.88 32.77 -16.32
N GLY A 448 -14.63 33.37 -17.25
CA GLY A 448 -15.55 32.64 -18.13
C GLY A 448 -16.74 32.01 -17.41
N LEU A 449 -17.06 32.48 -16.20
CA LEU A 449 -18.17 31.98 -15.38
C LEU A 449 -19.45 32.75 -15.69
N THR A 450 -20.56 32.01 -15.79
CA THR A 450 -21.89 32.60 -15.85
C THR A 450 -22.51 32.58 -14.46
N CYS A 451 -22.79 33.75 -13.91
CA CYS A 451 -23.47 33.85 -12.62
C CYS A 451 -24.94 33.44 -12.73
N PRO A 452 -25.45 32.62 -11.81
CA PRO A 452 -26.86 32.28 -11.77
C PRO A 452 -27.71 33.47 -11.34
N ASN A 453 -28.97 33.51 -11.81
CA ASN A 453 -29.95 34.46 -11.33
C ASN A 453 -30.59 33.93 -10.03
N LEU A 454 -30.12 34.41 -8.89
CA LEU A 454 -30.61 34.02 -7.58
C LEU A 454 -31.82 34.89 -7.19
N SER A 455 -32.88 34.26 -6.72
CA SER A 455 -34.15 34.90 -6.32
C SER A 455 -34.04 35.69 -5.02
N SER A 456 -33.21 35.24 -4.06
CA SER A 456 -33.12 35.86 -2.74
C SER A 456 -32.15 37.05 -2.70
N ILE A 457 -31.02 36.97 -3.42
CA ILE A 457 -29.96 38.00 -3.41
C ILE A 457 -29.28 38.15 -4.77
N PRO A 458 -28.96 39.37 -5.24
CA PRO A 458 -28.10 39.51 -6.41
C PRO A 458 -26.62 39.25 -6.07
N ILE A 459 -25.91 38.56 -6.97
CA ILE A 459 -24.44 38.46 -6.93
C ILE A 459 -23.86 39.83 -7.30
N ARG A 460 -23.06 40.41 -6.41
CA ARG A 460 -22.43 41.73 -6.60
C ARG A 460 -20.96 41.56 -6.92
N VAL A 461 -20.49 42.25 -7.95
CA VAL A 461 -19.06 42.33 -8.29
C VAL A 461 -18.63 43.78 -8.12
N MET A 462 -17.85 44.05 -7.07
CA MET A 462 -17.39 45.41 -6.79
C MET A 462 -16.17 45.75 -7.65
N ALA A 463 -16.18 46.93 -8.29
CA ALA A 463 -15.09 47.35 -9.18
C ALA A 463 -13.75 47.50 -8.45
N ASN A 464 -13.77 47.88 -7.16
CA ASN A 464 -12.59 48.05 -6.31
C ASN A 464 -12.11 46.74 -5.65
N ASN A 465 -12.92 45.68 -5.67
CA ASN A 465 -12.55 44.36 -5.13
C ASN A 465 -13.22 43.24 -5.94
N PRO A 466 -12.75 42.98 -7.17
CA PRO A 466 -13.37 42.02 -8.09
C PRO A 466 -13.10 40.56 -7.71
N LYS A 467 -12.42 40.26 -6.61
CA LYS A 467 -12.12 38.90 -6.12
C LYS A 467 -13.05 38.45 -4.99
N ALA A 468 -13.63 39.38 -4.23
CA ALA A 468 -14.45 39.08 -3.05
C ALA A 468 -15.93 38.73 -3.34
N TRP A 469 -16.34 38.73 -4.61
CA TRP A 469 -17.75 38.54 -5.00
C TRP A 469 -18.35 37.22 -4.50
N LEU A 470 -17.56 36.14 -4.47
CA LEU A 470 -18.03 34.82 -4.06
C LEU A 470 -18.23 34.75 -2.55
N GLU A 471 -17.29 35.31 -1.81
CA GLU A 471 -17.36 35.39 -0.34
C GLU A 471 -18.55 36.26 0.09
N ASP A 472 -18.74 37.44 -0.52
CA ASP A 472 -19.91 38.31 -0.30
C ASP A 472 -21.22 37.58 -0.58
N ALA A 473 -21.31 36.90 -1.74
CA ALA A 473 -22.50 36.15 -2.12
C ALA A 473 -22.80 35.02 -1.13
N CYS A 474 -21.79 34.25 -0.72
CA CYS A 474 -21.94 33.17 0.27
C CYS A 474 -22.39 33.70 1.63
N LEU A 475 -21.79 34.78 2.13
CA LEU A 475 -22.12 35.35 3.43
C LEU A 475 -23.54 35.94 3.46
N ARG A 476 -23.91 36.68 2.40
CA ARG A 476 -25.26 37.26 2.27
C ARG A 476 -26.32 36.20 2.06
N MET A 477 -26.01 35.14 1.31
CA MET A 477 -26.91 33.99 1.13
C MET A 477 -27.13 33.29 2.46
N ALA A 478 -26.06 33.00 3.21
CA ALA A 478 -26.14 32.38 4.54
C ALA A 478 -27.08 33.17 5.46
N ARG A 479 -26.97 34.50 5.45
CA ARG A 479 -27.76 35.42 6.31
C ARG A 479 -29.11 35.83 5.73
N LYS A 480 -29.58 35.28 4.60
CA LYS A 480 -30.91 35.63 4.08
C LYS A 480 -31.97 35.29 5.14
N GLY A 481 -32.70 36.30 5.62
CA GLY A 481 -33.68 36.18 6.72
C GLY A 481 -33.21 36.62 8.11
N HIS A 482 -31.93 36.97 8.29
CA HIS A 482 -31.47 37.64 9.50
C HIS A 482 -31.75 39.14 9.38
N ALA A 483 -32.08 39.81 10.49
CA ALA A 483 -32.22 41.26 10.51
C ALA A 483 -30.91 41.92 10.06
N ALA A 484 -30.99 43.01 9.29
CA ALA A 484 -29.80 43.76 8.90
C ALA A 484 -29.06 44.21 10.17
N SER A 485 -27.83 43.74 10.35
CA SER A 485 -26.92 44.35 11.31
C SER A 485 -26.61 45.78 10.83
N ASP A 486 -26.79 46.77 11.69
CA ASP A 486 -26.46 48.19 11.48
C ASP A 486 -24.95 48.40 11.27
N ASP A 487 -24.40 47.88 10.18
CA ASP A 487 -22.99 47.97 9.82
C ASP A 487 -22.81 48.86 8.58
N SER A 488 -23.45 50.03 8.62
CA SER A 488 -23.15 51.17 7.76
C SER A 488 -22.52 52.29 8.58
N SER A 489 -21.31 52.04 9.08
CA SER A 489 -20.41 53.11 9.52
C SER A 489 -19.31 53.25 8.46
N PRO A 490 -19.28 54.30 7.63
CA PRO A 490 -18.16 54.53 6.74
C PRO A 490 -16.93 54.88 7.58
N ALA A 491 -15.86 54.09 7.44
CA ALA A 491 -14.56 54.40 8.00
C ALA A 491 -14.07 55.74 7.42
N THR A 492 -13.93 56.74 8.30
CA THR A 492 -13.13 57.96 8.08
C THR A 492 -11.65 57.68 8.29
#